data_AF-A0AAD5NTQ8-F1
#
_entry.id   AF-A0AAD5NTQ8-F1
#
_cell.length_a   1.000
_cell.length_b   1.000
_cell.length_c   1.000
_cell.angle_alpha   90.00
_cell.angle_beta   90.00
_cell.angle_gamma   90.00
#
_symmetry.space_group_name_H-M   'P 1'
#
loop_
_entity.id
_entity.type
_entity.pdbx_description
1 polymer ?
#
loop_
_entity_poly.entity_id
_entity_poly.type
_entity_poly.pdbx_seq_one_letter_code
_entity_poly.pdbx_strand_id
1 'polypeptide(L)'
;MLESHETQNRIIFQVKTFACPTFGKFCNDSHRLATLQLEAELLNWRTCFTEYLAAQKAYVEVLHNWLIKFLVPEVEFYSKGKRSSAPYRANGPPLLVICHDWLASMEKLPDKSVAFALKSFSKDVRALWHQQGDEQLQKRKVDNLAKELDRRTLGFQKTEARFLESKLTITMEVKSELPEEDHQTDFLTEKKDQLDMFRTKLEVEKEKHHNCMQETQRITLNGFQTGFSRVFESLAEFSKASLKMYNDLLSYGENAERAGNLSYIEGTQVEENGGQ
;
A
#
# COMPACT_ATOMS: atom_id res chain seq x y z
N MET A 1 -2.12 17.59 9.07
CA MET A 1 -2.66 16.35 8.48
C MET A 1 -3.05 16.55 7.02
N LEU A 2 -4.02 17.42 6.69
CA LEU A 2 -4.45 17.67 5.31
C LEU A 2 -3.29 18.04 4.37
N GLU A 3 -2.59 19.15 4.65
CA GLU A 3 -1.47 19.63 3.83
C GLU A 3 -0.35 18.60 3.68
N SER A 4 -0.14 17.78 4.72
CA SER A 4 0.85 16.71 4.73
C SER A 4 0.48 15.62 3.73
N HIS A 5 -0.78 15.15 3.72
CA HIS A 5 -1.24 14.12 2.80
C HIS A 5 -1.35 14.63 1.35
N GLU A 6 -1.75 15.88 1.15
CA GLU A 6 -1.72 16.53 -0.17
C GLU A 6 -0.29 16.62 -0.72
N THR A 7 0.67 16.95 0.15
CA THR A 7 2.09 16.99 -0.21
C THR A 7 2.64 15.60 -0.52
N GLN A 8 2.32 14.59 0.30
CA GLN A 8 2.67 13.20 0.04
C GLN A 8 2.09 12.70 -1.30
N ASN A 9 0.83 13.04 -1.60
CA ASN A 9 0.18 12.69 -2.86
C ASN A 9 0.88 13.35 -4.06
N ARG A 10 1.21 14.64 -3.95
CA ARG A 10 1.96 15.36 -4.98
C ARG A 10 3.35 14.75 -5.22
N ILE A 11 4.07 14.40 -4.15
CA ILE A 11 5.38 13.78 -4.25
C ILE A 11 5.27 12.44 -4.97
N ILE A 12 4.38 11.55 -4.55
CA ILE A 12 4.27 10.22 -5.16
C ILE A 12 3.84 10.30 -6.62
N PHE A 13 2.96 11.23 -6.98
CA PHE A 13 2.54 11.44 -8.36
C PHE A 13 3.71 11.85 -9.27
N GLN A 14 4.71 12.57 -8.74
CA GLN A 14 5.90 12.99 -9.47
C GLN A 14 6.98 11.91 -9.58
N VAL A 15 6.88 10.81 -8.82
CA VAL A 15 7.85 9.71 -8.88
C VAL A 15 7.71 8.97 -10.22
N LYS A 16 8.71 9.13 -11.09
CA LYS A 16 8.81 8.41 -12.38
C LYS A 16 9.84 7.29 -12.36
N THR A 17 10.79 7.34 -11.42
CA THR A 17 11.84 6.35 -11.21
C THR A 17 12.22 6.34 -9.74
N PHE A 18 12.73 5.22 -9.23
CA PHE A 18 13.36 5.19 -7.91
C PHE A 18 14.85 5.42 -8.06
N ALA A 19 15.39 6.44 -7.39
CA ALA A 19 16.82 6.71 -7.29
C ALA A 19 17.50 5.71 -6.33
N CYS A 20 17.38 4.41 -6.62
CA CYS A 20 17.96 3.33 -5.82
C CYS A 20 18.98 2.56 -6.67
N PRO A 21 20.21 2.33 -6.18
CA PRO A 21 21.21 1.53 -6.89
C PRO A 21 20.80 0.08 -7.17
N THR A 22 19.74 -0.41 -6.51
CA THR A 22 19.18 -1.75 -6.74
C THR A 22 17.95 -1.74 -7.64
N PHE A 23 17.43 -0.56 -8.00
CA PHE A 23 16.37 -0.45 -9.01
C PHE A 23 16.90 -0.96 -10.35
N GLY A 24 16.11 -1.74 -11.07
CA GLY A 24 16.56 -2.38 -12.31
C GLY A 24 17.26 -3.73 -12.11
N LYS A 25 17.62 -4.11 -10.87
CA LYS A 25 18.31 -5.37 -10.57
C LYS A 25 17.34 -6.49 -10.24
N PHE A 26 17.87 -7.71 -10.29
CA PHE A 26 17.17 -8.93 -9.89
C PHE A 26 16.64 -8.85 -8.44
N CYS A 27 15.40 -9.28 -8.26
CA CYS A 27 14.70 -9.27 -6.99
C CYS A 27 15.21 -10.37 -6.05
N ASN A 28 16.25 -10.10 -5.26
CA ASN A 28 16.76 -11.00 -4.20
C ASN A 28 15.81 -11.19 -2.99
N ASP A 29 16.20 -12.05 -2.04
CA ASP A 29 15.40 -12.33 -0.84
C ASP A 29 15.20 -11.11 0.07
N SER A 30 16.15 -10.17 0.09
CA SER A 30 16.01 -8.92 0.85
C SER A 30 14.88 -8.05 0.29
N HIS A 31 14.77 -7.92 -1.05
CA HIS A 31 13.65 -7.22 -1.68
C HIS A 31 12.30 -7.88 -1.37
N ARG A 32 12.24 -9.21 -1.36
CA ARG A 32 11.03 -9.97 -0.99
C ARG A 32 10.64 -9.78 0.47
N LEU A 33 11.63 -9.79 1.37
CA LEU A 33 11.40 -9.52 2.79
C LEU A 33 10.87 -8.09 3.00
N ALA A 34 11.48 -7.10 2.36
CA ALA A 34 11.02 -5.71 2.43
C ALA A 34 9.59 -5.55 1.91
N THR A 35 9.24 -6.25 0.82
CA THR A 35 7.88 -6.24 0.26
C THR A 35 6.87 -6.87 1.23
N LEU A 36 7.23 -7.96 1.89
CA LEU A 36 6.40 -8.60 2.91
C LEU A 36 6.23 -7.73 4.16
N GLN A 37 7.29 -7.05 4.60
CA GLN A 37 7.24 -6.09 5.70
C GLN A 37 6.33 -4.92 5.36
N LEU A 38 6.42 -4.38 4.14
CA LEU A 38 5.53 -3.31 3.68
C LEU A 38 4.06 -3.75 3.71
N GLU A 39 3.74 -4.97 3.26
CA GLU A 39 2.38 -5.50 3.35
C GLU A 39 1.89 -5.54 4.81
N ALA A 40 2.72 -6.04 5.73
CA ALA A 40 2.39 -6.11 7.15
C ALA A 40 2.15 -4.71 7.76
N GLU A 41 3.00 -3.74 7.43
CA GLU A 41 2.84 -2.36 7.90
C GLU A 41 1.59 -1.68 7.32
N LEU A 42 1.22 -1.95 6.07
CA LEU A 42 -0.03 -1.44 5.50
C LEU A 42 -1.27 -2.03 6.20
N LEU A 43 -1.24 -3.32 6.53
CA LEU A 43 -2.31 -3.97 7.29
C LEU A 43 -2.38 -3.43 8.71
N ASN A 44 -1.23 -3.25 9.38
CA ASN A 44 -1.15 -2.64 10.69
C ASN A 44 -1.70 -1.21 10.68
N TRP A 45 -1.27 -0.38 9.73
CA TRP A 45 -1.76 0.98 9.56
C TRP A 45 -3.29 1.02 9.39
N ARG A 46 -3.86 0.13 8.57
CA ARG A 46 -5.31 0.02 8.41
C ARG A 46 -6.02 -0.30 9.71
N THR A 47 -5.50 -1.26 10.47
CA THR A 47 -6.06 -1.66 11.77
C THR A 47 -6.01 -0.49 12.75
N CYS A 48 -4.83 0.11 12.95
CA CYS A 48 -4.67 1.25 13.84
C CYS A 48 -5.56 2.44 13.46
N PHE A 49 -5.70 2.75 12.16
CA PHE A 49 -6.58 3.83 11.71
C PHE A 49 -8.05 3.54 12.04
N THR A 50 -8.50 2.30 11.82
CA THR A 50 -9.89 1.89 12.08
C THR A 50 -10.19 1.91 13.59
N GLU A 51 -9.27 1.39 14.40
CA GLU A 51 -9.40 1.37 15.86
C GLU A 51 -9.36 2.78 16.46
N TYR A 52 -8.48 3.65 15.95
CA TYR A 52 -8.42 5.04 16.36
C TYR A 52 -9.76 5.76 16.16
N LEU A 53 -10.39 5.63 15.00
CA LEU A 53 -11.69 6.27 14.77
C LEU A 53 -12.82 5.62 15.57
N ALA A 54 -12.80 4.30 15.71
CA ALA A 54 -13.77 3.61 16.56
C ALA A 54 -13.68 4.12 18.01
N ALA A 55 -12.47 4.28 18.54
CA ALA A 55 -12.24 4.83 19.87
C ALA A 55 -12.74 6.27 20.00
N GLN A 56 -12.48 7.14 19.01
CA GLN A 56 -13.01 8.50 19.02
C GLN A 56 -14.53 8.54 19.01
N LYS A 57 -15.17 7.74 18.14
CA LYS A 57 -16.63 7.67 18.06
C LYS A 57 -17.24 7.20 19.38
N ALA A 58 -16.69 6.12 19.95
CA ALA A 58 -17.13 5.58 21.24
C ALA A 58 -16.97 6.60 22.37
N TYR A 59 -15.88 7.38 22.37
CA TYR A 59 -15.68 8.45 23.35
C TYR A 59 -16.78 9.52 23.27
N VAL A 60 -17.06 10.03 22.07
CA VAL A 60 -18.09 11.06 21.85
C VAL A 60 -19.48 10.52 22.18
N GLU A 61 -19.76 9.26 21.84
CA GLU A 61 -21.01 8.59 22.17
C GLU A 61 -21.21 8.47 23.70
N VAL A 62 -20.19 8.03 24.44
CA VAL A 62 -20.24 7.95 25.90
C VAL A 62 -20.44 9.33 26.52
N LEU A 63 -19.73 10.34 26.02
CA LEU A 63 -19.88 11.72 26.49
C LEU A 63 -21.30 12.25 26.25
N HIS A 64 -21.83 12.07 25.04
CA HIS A 64 -23.20 12.46 24.69
C HIS A 64 -24.23 11.77 25.58
N ASN A 65 -24.11 10.45 25.78
CA ASN A 65 -25.02 9.68 26.63
C ASN A 65 -24.92 10.07 28.11
N TRP A 66 -23.72 10.43 28.58
CA TRP A 66 -23.53 10.98 29.92
C TRP A 66 -24.25 12.32 30.07
N LEU A 67 -24.05 13.25 29.12
CA LEU A 67 -24.72 14.56 29.14
C LEU A 67 -26.26 14.43 29.11
N ILE A 68 -26.80 13.51 28.30
CA ILE A 68 -28.25 13.23 28.31
C ILE A 68 -28.69 12.80 29.71
N LYS A 69 -28.00 11.84 30.34
CA LYS A 69 -28.45 11.30 31.64
C LYS A 69 -28.38 12.32 32.78
N PHE A 70 -27.43 13.25 32.75
CA PHE A 70 -27.20 14.16 33.88
C PHE A 70 -27.77 15.57 33.66
N LEU A 71 -27.73 16.11 32.44
CA LEU A 71 -28.22 17.48 32.17
C LEU A 71 -29.71 17.53 31.83
N VAL A 72 -30.28 16.48 31.22
CA VAL A 72 -31.72 16.46 30.88
C VAL A 72 -32.61 16.48 32.11
N PRO A 73 -32.39 15.63 33.14
CA PRO A 73 -33.23 15.67 34.33
C PRO A 73 -33.13 17.02 35.05
N GLU A 74 -31.93 17.59 35.15
CA GLU A 74 -31.70 18.85 35.87
C GLU A 74 -32.44 20.03 35.21
N VAL A 75 -32.39 20.15 33.89
CA VAL A 75 -33.14 21.19 33.15
C VAL A 75 -34.66 21.01 33.28
N GLU A 76 -35.16 19.77 33.30
CA GLU A 76 -36.58 19.47 33.52
C GLU A 76 -37.04 19.78 34.97
N PHE A 77 -36.17 19.58 35.97
CA PHE A 77 -36.49 19.85 37.38
C PHE A 77 -36.59 21.35 37.73
N TYR A 78 -35.77 22.21 37.12
CA TYR A 78 -35.83 23.66 37.33
C TYR A 78 -36.88 24.36 36.44
N SER A 79 -37.35 23.71 35.36
CA SER A 79 -38.37 24.22 34.45
C SER A 79 -39.80 23.93 34.93
N LYS A 80 -40.15 24.32 36.16
CA LYS A 80 -41.54 24.27 36.66
C LYS A 80 -42.41 25.27 35.90
N GLY A 81 -42.96 24.91 34.73
CA GLY A 81 -44.09 25.68 34.20
C GLY A 81 -44.49 25.52 32.74
N LYS A 82 -43.62 25.07 31.82
CA LYS A 82 -44.01 24.92 30.41
C LYS A 82 -43.49 23.62 29.83
N ARG A 83 -44.35 22.59 29.81
CA ARG A 83 -44.18 21.41 28.96
C ARG A 83 -44.38 21.84 27.51
N SER A 84 -43.35 22.43 26.90
CA SER A 84 -43.26 22.52 25.46
C SER A 84 -42.40 21.36 25.00
N SER A 85 -43.00 20.45 24.23
CA SER A 85 -42.34 19.37 23.48
C SER A 85 -41.48 19.95 22.33
N ALA A 86 -40.70 21.00 22.58
CA ALA A 86 -39.73 21.47 21.63
C ALA A 86 -38.61 20.42 21.58
N PRO A 87 -38.25 19.89 20.41
CA PRO A 87 -37.14 18.94 20.32
C PRO A 87 -35.90 19.60 20.94
N TYR A 88 -35.15 18.84 21.75
CA TYR A 88 -33.91 19.26 22.43
C TYR A 88 -32.95 20.09 21.57
N ARG A 89 -33.04 19.92 20.25
CA ARG A 89 -32.33 20.65 19.20
C ARG A 89 -32.51 22.18 19.24
N ALA A 90 -33.63 22.72 19.74
CA ALA A 90 -33.88 24.16 19.74
C ALA A 90 -33.53 24.87 21.07
N ASN A 91 -33.67 24.18 22.21
CA ASN A 91 -33.58 24.79 23.54
C ASN A 91 -32.71 23.98 24.55
N GLY A 92 -31.97 22.96 24.09
CA GLY A 92 -31.11 22.15 24.95
C GLY A 92 -29.80 22.86 25.32
N PRO A 93 -29.09 22.42 26.38
CA PRO A 93 -27.79 22.97 26.74
C PRO A 93 -26.83 22.95 25.52
N PRO A 94 -26.10 24.05 25.22
CA PRO A 94 -25.24 24.13 24.03
C PRO A 94 -24.27 22.96 23.91
N LEU A 95 -23.70 22.51 25.03
CA LEU A 95 -22.78 21.37 25.08
C LEU A 95 -23.43 20.05 24.64
N LEU A 96 -24.70 19.83 24.98
CA LEU A 96 -25.44 18.63 24.56
C LEU A 96 -25.67 18.63 23.05
N VAL A 97 -26.05 19.79 22.48
CA VAL A 97 -26.26 19.93 21.03
C VAL A 97 -24.96 19.75 20.27
N ILE A 98 -23.85 20.32 20.75
CA ILE A 98 -22.51 20.13 20.16
C ILE A 98 -22.11 18.65 20.16
N CYS A 99 -22.30 17.92 21.26
CA CYS A 99 -21.95 16.50 21.32
C CYS A 99 -22.82 15.64 20.39
N HIS A 100 -24.12 15.95 20.30
CA HIS A 100 -25.03 15.29 19.36
C HIS A 100 -24.58 15.50 17.91
N ASP A 101 -24.31 16.75 17.53
CA ASP A 101 -23.93 17.10 16.16
C ASP A 101 -22.52 16.62 15.82
N TRP A 102 -21.63 16.55 16.81
CA TRP A 102 -20.31 15.94 16.64
C TRP A 102 -20.45 14.45 16.32
N LEU A 103 -21.21 13.70 17.11
CA LEU A 103 -21.46 12.28 16.86
C LEU A 103 -22.09 12.05 15.47
N ALA A 104 -23.12 12.83 15.13
CA ALA A 104 -23.80 12.74 13.84
C ALA A 104 -22.89 13.10 12.64
N SER A 105 -21.91 13.98 12.85
CA SER A 105 -20.95 14.37 11.82
C SER A 105 -19.82 13.36 11.66
N MET A 106 -19.38 12.70 12.75
CA MET A 106 -18.39 11.63 12.68
C MET A 106 -18.87 10.42 11.87
N GLU A 107 -20.17 10.15 11.83
CA GLU A 107 -20.76 9.10 10.98
C GLU A 107 -20.68 9.39 9.48
N LYS A 108 -20.47 10.66 9.11
CA LYS A 108 -20.40 11.11 7.70
C LYS A 108 -18.96 11.18 7.18
N LEU A 109 -17.95 10.93 8.03
CA LEU A 109 -16.56 10.97 7.62
C LEU A 109 -16.26 9.85 6.60
N PRO A 110 -15.36 10.08 5.62
CA PRO A 110 -15.05 9.10 4.60
C PRO A 110 -14.00 8.06 5.07
N ASP A 111 -14.07 7.62 6.33
CA ASP A 111 -13.08 6.71 6.93
C ASP A 111 -13.03 5.34 6.25
N LYS A 112 -14.18 4.85 5.79
CA LYS A 112 -14.29 3.59 5.04
C LYS A 112 -13.49 3.63 3.74
N SER A 113 -13.38 4.81 3.11
CA SER A 113 -12.61 5.00 1.88
C SER A 113 -11.11 4.80 2.15
N VAL A 114 -10.61 5.35 3.26
CA VAL A 114 -9.22 5.17 3.70
C VAL A 114 -8.93 3.71 4.00
N ALA A 115 -9.79 3.06 4.79
CA ALA A 115 -9.64 1.65 5.14
C ALA A 115 -9.70 0.72 3.91
N PHE A 116 -10.48 1.09 2.89
CA PHE A 116 -10.54 0.38 1.62
C PHE A 116 -9.28 0.60 0.78
N ALA A 117 -8.81 1.83 0.65
CA ALA A 117 -7.60 2.16 -0.10
C ALA A 117 -6.38 1.41 0.45
N LEU A 118 -6.19 1.41 1.78
CA LEU A 118 -5.12 0.65 2.45
C LEU A 118 -5.26 -0.86 2.19
N LYS A 119 -6.48 -1.41 2.30
CA LYS A 119 -6.73 -2.85 2.03
C LYS A 119 -6.43 -3.23 0.58
N SER A 120 -6.85 -2.40 -0.37
CA SER A 120 -6.57 -2.62 -1.79
C SER A 120 -5.05 -2.59 -2.03
N PHE A 121 -4.36 -1.61 -1.46
CA PHE A 121 -2.93 -1.49 -1.65
C PHE A 121 -2.16 -2.67 -1.04
N SER A 122 -2.54 -3.16 0.15
CA SER A 122 -1.96 -4.39 0.71
C SER A 122 -2.09 -5.58 -0.25
N LYS A 123 -3.21 -5.72 -0.96
CA LYS A 123 -3.39 -6.79 -1.96
C LYS A 123 -2.46 -6.62 -3.16
N ASP A 124 -2.27 -5.39 -3.63
CA ASP A 124 -1.36 -5.09 -4.73
C ASP A 124 0.09 -5.40 -4.34
N VAL A 125 0.49 -5.07 -3.11
CA VAL A 125 1.82 -5.43 -2.55
C VAL A 125 1.97 -6.94 -2.40
N ARG A 126 0.92 -7.66 -1.97
CA ARG A 126 0.93 -9.13 -1.92
C ARG A 126 1.14 -9.74 -3.30
N ALA A 127 0.46 -9.22 -4.33
CA ALA A 127 0.61 -9.66 -5.72
C ALA A 127 2.03 -9.41 -6.24
N LEU A 128 2.63 -8.25 -5.93
CA LEU A 128 4.03 -7.97 -6.24
C LEU A 128 4.96 -9.03 -5.62
N TRP A 129 4.75 -9.40 -4.37
CA TRP A 129 5.59 -10.43 -3.73
C TRP A 129 5.51 -11.80 -4.40
N HIS A 130 4.33 -12.17 -4.94
CA HIS A 130 4.18 -13.39 -5.73
C HIS A 130 5.00 -13.30 -7.03
N GLN A 131 4.88 -12.19 -7.77
CA GLN A 131 5.66 -11.94 -8.97
C GLN A 131 7.18 -11.99 -8.71
N GLN A 132 7.64 -11.41 -7.61
CA GLN A 132 9.04 -11.50 -7.18
C GLN A 132 9.49 -12.95 -6.91
N GLY A 133 8.57 -13.80 -6.44
CA GLY A 133 8.79 -15.24 -6.28
C GLY A 133 8.93 -15.97 -7.62
N ASP A 134 8.14 -15.60 -8.62
CA ASP A 134 8.21 -16.14 -9.97
C ASP A 134 9.53 -15.74 -10.66
N GLU A 135 9.98 -14.49 -10.47
CA GLU A 135 11.27 -14.00 -10.95
C GLU A 135 12.43 -14.83 -10.38
N GLN A 136 12.39 -15.07 -9.07
CA GLN A 136 13.35 -15.92 -8.36
C GLN A 136 13.37 -17.35 -8.89
N LEU A 137 12.21 -17.95 -9.11
CA LEU A 137 12.10 -19.29 -9.67
C LEU A 137 12.69 -19.34 -11.09
N GLN A 138 12.40 -18.33 -11.91
CA GLN A 138 12.91 -18.25 -13.27
C GLN A 138 14.43 -18.07 -13.30
N LYS A 139 15.00 -17.28 -12.38
CA LYS A 139 16.46 -17.15 -12.22
C LYS A 139 17.12 -18.48 -11.86
N ARG A 140 16.53 -19.27 -10.95
CA ARG A 140 17.06 -20.59 -10.59
C ARG A 140 17.10 -21.54 -11.78
N LYS A 141 16.09 -21.49 -12.66
CA LYS A 141 16.09 -22.29 -13.91
C LYS A 141 17.25 -21.91 -14.82
N VAL A 142 17.48 -20.61 -15.02
CA VAL A 142 18.62 -20.09 -15.79
C VAL A 142 19.94 -20.57 -15.18
N ASP A 143 20.11 -20.45 -13.86
CA ASP A 143 21.35 -20.84 -13.18
C ASP A 143 21.61 -22.34 -13.26
N ASN A 144 20.57 -23.16 -13.13
CA ASN A 144 20.69 -24.61 -13.27
C ASN A 144 21.04 -25.03 -14.70
N LEU A 145 20.42 -24.40 -15.71
CA LEU A 145 20.75 -24.66 -17.11
C LEU A 145 22.17 -24.20 -17.47
N ALA A 146 22.60 -23.04 -16.97
CA ALA A 146 23.96 -22.55 -17.17
C ALA A 146 25.00 -23.52 -16.58
N LYS A 147 24.80 -23.94 -15.32
CA LYS A 147 25.69 -24.93 -14.68
C LYS A 147 25.73 -26.26 -15.42
N GLU A 148 24.59 -26.75 -15.90
CA GLU A 148 24.54 -27.99 -16.67
C GLU A 148 25.21 -27.85 -18.04
N LEU A 149 25.03 -26.72 -18.72
CA LEU A 149 25.70 -26.42 -19.98
C LEU A 149 27.23 -26.35 -19.80
N ASP A 150 27.71 -25.70 -18.74
CA ASP A 150 29.14 -25.62 -18.42
C ASP A 150 29.72 -27.02 -18.17
N ARG A 151 29.03 -27.84 -17.38
CA ARG A 151 29.43 -29.23 -17.10
C ARG A 151 29.52 -30.07 -18.38
N ARG A 152 28.55 -29.95 -19.28
CA ARG A 152 28.55 -30.66 -20.57
C ARG A 152 29.62 -30.15 -21.52
N THR A 153 29.84 -28.84 -21.55
CA THR A 153 30.86 -28.21 -22.40
C THR A 153 32.25 -28.70 -21.99
N LEU A 154 32.56 -28.72 -20.69
CA LEU A 154 33.81 -29.28 -20.18
C LEU A 154 33.97 -30.77 -20.51
N GLY A 155 32.89 -31.54 -20.39
CA GLY A 155 32.88 -32.96 -20.76
C GLY A 155 33.16 -33.19 -22.25
N PHE A 156 32.54 -32.39 -23.12
CA PHE A 156 32.74 -32.43 -24.56
C PHE A 156 34.17 -32.07 -24.94
N GLN A 157 34.71 -30.96 -24.41
CA GLN A 157 36.09 -30.52 -24.66
C GLN A 157 37.12 -31.60 -24.27
N LYS A 158 36.88 -32.31 -23.15
CA LYS A 158 37.74 -33.41 -22.71
C LYS A 158 37.69 -34.60 -23.67
N THR A 159 36.51 -34.94 -24.19
CA THR A 159 36.35 -36.03 -25.17
C THR A 159 36.96 -35.66 -26.52
N GLU A 160 36.75 -34.42 -26.97
CA GLU A 160 37.32 -33.87 -28.19
C GLU A 160 38.87 -33.85 -28.13
N ALA A 161 39.44 -33.41 -27.01
CA ALA A 161 40.89 -33.42 -26.80
C ALA A 161 41.49 -34.85 -26.89
N ARG A 162 40.83 -35.84 -26.27
CA ARG A 162 41.25 -37.25 -26.34
C ARG A 162 41.16 -37.80 -27.76
N PHE A 163 40.12 -37.43 -28.50
CA PHE A 163 39.95 -37.84 -29.90
C PHE A 163 41.06 -37.28 -30.78
N LEU A 164 41.38 -35.99 -30.63
CA LEU A 164 42.48 -35.35 -31.36
C LEU A 164 43.84 -35.99 -31.03
N GLU A 165 44.07 -36.32 -29.75
CA GLU A 165 45.27 -37.02 -29.30
C GLU A 165 45.38 -38.42 -29.91
N SER A 166 44.30 -39.23 -29.86
CA SER A 166 44.27 -40.56 -30.49
C SER A 166 44.47 -40.49 -32.01
N LYS A 167 43.85 -39.53 -32.70
CA LYS A 167 44.11 -39.31 -34.14
C LYS A 167 45.58 -38.99 -34.40
N LEU A 168 46.18 -38.11 -33.60
CA LEU A 168 47.59 -37.72 -33.77
C LEU A 168 48.53 -38.93 -33.61
N THR A 169 48.31 -39.77 -32.59
CA THR A 169 49.11 -41.00 -32.36
C THR A 169 48.99 -41.98 -33.53
N ILE A 170 47.77 -42.25 -34.01
CA ILE A 170 47.52 -43.14 -35.15
C ILE A 170 48.20 -42.63 -36.43
N THR A 171 48.16 -41.31 -36.66
CA THR A 171 48.79 -40.68 -37.84
C THR A 171 50.32 -40.73 -37.79
N MET A 172 50.93 -40.79 -36.60
CA MET A 172 52.37 -40.94 -36.43
C MET A 172 52.84 -42.40 -36.54
N GLU A 173 51.98 -43.37 -36.24
CA GLU A 173 52.33 -44.81 -36.18
C GLU A 173 52.02 -45.60 -37.47
N VAL A 174 51.06 -45.21 -38.32
CA VAL A 174 50.70 -45.99 -39.53
C VAL A 174 50.31 -45.11 -40.73
N LYS A 175 51.11 -45.14 -41.82
CA LYS A 175 50.68 -44.74 -43.18
C LYS A 175 50.01 -45.93 -43.88
N SER A 176 48.76 -46.29 -43.56
CA SER A 176 47.87 -47.03 -44.49
C SER A 176 46.46 -47.23 -43.93
N GLU A 177 45.49 -46.79 -44.74
CA GLU A 177 44.08 -47.22 -44.93
C GLU A 177 43.10 -47.36 -43.74
N LEU A 178 42.05 -46.52 -43.81
CA LEU A 178 40.84 -46.38 -42.99
C LEU A 178 39.87 -47.57 -43.13
N PRO A 179 39.11 -47.95 -42.08
CA PRO A 179 37.71 -47.46 -41.97
C PRO A 179 37.12 -47.46 -40.54
N GLU A 180 37.23 -46.36 -39.77
CA GLU A 180 36.42 -46.12 -38.54
C GLU A 180 36.19 -44.59 -38.30
N GLU A 181 36.49 -43.72 -39.27
CA GLU A 181 36.40 -42.26 -39.10
C GLU A 181 34.97 -41.73 -39.00
N ASP A 182 34.01 -42.36 -39.69
CA ASP A 182 32.66 -41.84 -39.88
C ASP A 182 31.85 -41.84 -38.57
N HIS A 183 31.83 -42.98 -37.86
CA HIS A 183 31.04 -43.15 -36.63
C HIS A 183 31.52 -42.26 -35.47
N GLN A 184 32.82 -41.97 -35.39
CA GLN A 184 33.36 -41.17 -34.29
C GLN A 184 33.23 -39.67 -34.55
N THR A 185 33.31 -39.24 -35.82
CA THR A 185 32.98 -37.88 -36.24
C THR A 185 31.47 -37.61 -36.12
N ASP A 186 30.62 -38.58 -36.43
CA ASP A 186 29.17 -38.51 -36.21
C ASP A 186 28.82 -38.36 -34.72
N PHE A 187 29.45 -39.13 -33.84
CA PHE A 187 29.26 -39.02 -32.38
C PHE A 187 29.63 -37.64 -31.83
N LEU A 188 30.74 -37.05 -32.29
CA LEU A 188 31.14 -35.70 -31.89
C LEU A 188 30.16 -34.64 -32.40
N THR A 189 29.64 -34.83 -33.61
CA THR A 189 28.62 -33.95 -34.20
C THR A 189 27.32 -34.01 -33.39
N GLU A 190 26.82 -35.22 -33.06
CA GLU A 190 25.62 -35.37 -32.23
C GLU A 190 25.79 -34.73 -30.84
N LYS A 191 26.97 -34.90 -30.21
CA LYS A 191 27.27 -34.26 -28.92
C LYS A 191 27.29 -32.74 -29.01
N LYS A 192 27.78 -32.19 -30.12
CA LYS A 192 27.79 -30.77 -30.40
C LYS A 192 26.37 -30.24 -30.61
N ASP A 193 25.55 -30.94 -31.38
CA ASP A 193 24.13 -30.59 -31.58
C ASP A 193 23.35 -30.59 -30.26
N GLN A 194 23.62 -31.55 -29.39
CA GLN A 194 23.05 -31.57 -28.03
C GLN A 194 23.47 -30.33 -27.23
N LEU A 195 24.74 -29.93 -27.27
CA LEU A 195 25.21 -28.70 -26.59
C LEU A 195 24.52 -27.45 -27.14
N ASP A 196 24.37 -27.35 -28.46
CA ASP A 196 23.73 -26.21 -29.09
C ASP A 196 22.22 -26.16 -28.75
N MET A 197 21.54 -27.30 -28.66
CA MET A 197 20.17 -27.38 -28.14
C MET A 197 20.09 -26.85 -26.68
N PHE A 198 21.04 -27.21 -25.81
CA PHE A 198 21.08 -26.68 -24.44
C PHE A 198 21.37 -25.18 -24.39
N ARG A 199 22.24 -24.66 -25.29
CA ARG A 199 22.48 -23.22 -25.44
C ARG A 199 21.21 -22.48 -25.83
N THR A 200 20.51 -22.94 -26.87
CA THR A 200 19.23 -22.33 -27.30
C THR A 200 18.22 -22.33 -26.16
N LYS A 201 18.10 -23.43 -25.42
CA LYS A 201 17.20 -23.52 -24.26
C LYS A 201 17.59 -22.53 -23.15
N LEU A 202 18.88 -22.36 -22.87
CA LEU A 202 19.36 -21.39 -21.89
C LEU A 202 18.99 -19.96 -22.30
N GLU A 203 19.16 -19.59 -23.57
CA GLU A 203 18.83 -18.25 -24.04
C GLU A 203 17.32 -17.96 -23.94
N VAL A 204 16.48 -18.93 -24.28
CA VAL A 204 15.02 -18.81 -24.08
C VAL A 204 14.66 -18.58 -22.60
N GLU A 205 15.29 -19.31 -21.67
CA GLU A 205 15.00 -19.13 -20.25
C GLU A 205 15.59 -17.81 -19.69
N LYS A 206 16.71 -17.31 -20.24
CA LYS A 206 17.26 -15.98 -19.92
C LYS A 206 16.32 -14.86 -20.38
N GLU A 207 15.74 -14.99 -21.57
CA GLU A 207 14.75 -14.03 -22.07
C GLU A 207 13.50 -14.00 -21.18
N LYS A 208 12.97 -15.17 -20.79
CA LYS A 208 11.87 -15.26 -19.82
C LYS A 208 12.22 -14.61 -18.47
N HIS A 209 13.43 -14.83 -17.96
CA HIS A 209 13.90 -14.20 -16.74
C HIS A 209 13.93 -12.67 -16.90
N HIS A 210 14.45 -12.17 -18.01
CA HIS A 210 14.50 -10.74 -18.30
C HIS A 210 13.10 -10.12 -18.37
N ASN A 211 12.14 -10.76 -19.03
CA ASN A 211 10.75 -10.32 -19.07
C ASN A 211 10.12 -10.29 -17.68
N CYS A 212 10.39 -11.30 -16.84
CA CYS A 212 9.90 -11.34 -15.47
C CYS A 212 10.48 -10.21 -14.62
N MET A 213 11.79 -9.92 -14.75
CA MET A 213 12.43 -8.78 -14.09
C MET A 213 11.79 -7.44 -14.50
N GLN A 214 11.56 -7.22 -15.80
CA GLN A 214 10.92 -5.99 -16.27
C GLN A 214 9.51 -5.85 -15.71
N GLU A 215 8.74 -6.94 -15.66
CA GLU A 215 7.39 -6.93 -15.11
C GLU A 215 7.39 -6.64 -13.60
N THR A 216 8.30 -7.24 -12.82
CA THR A 216 8.49 -6.92 -11.40
C THR A 216 8.76 -5.43 -11.21
N GLN A 217 9.66 -4.85 -12.01
CA GLN A 217 10.01 -3.42 -11.93
C GLN A 217 8.82 -2.52 -12.28
N ARG A 218 8.08 -2.88 -13.34
CA ARG A 218 6.87 -2.17 -13.77
C ARG A 218 5.80 -2.19 -12.68
N ILE A 219 5.51 -3.36 -12.10
CA ILE A 219 4.54 -3.50 -11.01
C ILE A 219 5.00 -2.74 -9.77
N THR A 220 6.29 -2.79 -9.44
CA THR A 220 6.83 -2.06 -8.28
C THR A 220 6.62 -0.55 -8.44
N LEU A 221 7.02 0.02 -9.58
CA LEU A 221 6.91 1.46 -9.83
C LEU A 221 5.44 1.90 -9.93
N ASN A 222 4.69 1.32 -10.85
CA ASN A 222 3.32 1.76 -11.12
C ASN A 222 2.37 1.36 -9.99
N GLY A 223 2.59 0.20 -9.38
CA GLY A 223 1.80 -0.29 -8.27
C GLY A 223 1.99 0.54 -7.01
N PHE A 224 3.22 0.91 -6.66
CA PHE A 224 3.46 1.81 -5.53
C PHE A 224 2.93 3.20 -5.81
N GLN A 225 3.16 3.76 -7.00
CA GLN A 225 2.63 5.07 -7.36
C GLN A 225 1.11 5.09 -7.25
N THR A 226 0.42 4.14 -7.88
CA THR A 226 -1.04 4.07 -7.88
C THR A 226 -1.60 3.79 -6.47
N GLY A 227 -1.01 2.83 -5.76
CA GLY A 227 -1.45 2.42 -4.43
C GLY A 227 -1.33 3.53 -3.40
N PHE A 228 -0.14 4.15 -3.29
CA PHE A 228 0.07 5.27 -2.38
C PHE A 228 -0.74 6.51 -2.78
N SER A 229 -0.90 6.80 -4.07
CA SER A 229 -1.75 7.94 -4.51
C SER A 229 -3.18 7.79 -4.00
N ARG A 230 -3.78 6.60 -4.18
CA ARG A 230 -5.14 6.31 -3.68
C ARG A 230 -5.24 6.45 -2.16
N VAL A 231 -4.23 5.96 -1.43
CA VAL A 231 -4.19 6.08 0.03
C VAL A 231 -4.09 7.54 0.46
N PHE A 232 -3.14 8.32 -0.08
CA PHE A 232 -2.96 9.71 0.30
C PHE A 232 -4.12 10.61 -0.13
N GLU A 233 -4.71 10.37 -1.30
CA GLU A 233 -5.92 11.05 -1.75
C GLU A 233 -7.08 10.79 -0.77
N SER A 234 -7.32 9.52 -0.40
CA SER A 234 -8.36 9.20 0.57
C SER A 234 -8.12 9.82 1.96
N LEU A 235 -6.87 9.90 2.41
CA LEU A 235 -6.48 10.52 3.68
C LEU A 235 -6.61 12.04 3.64
N ALA A 236 -6.29 12.67 2.50
CA ALA A 236 -6.49 14.10 2.29
C ALA A 236 -7.99 14.43 2.34
N GLU A 237 -8.83 13.70 1.61
CA GLU A 237 -10.29 13.89 1.66
C GLU A 237 -10.86 13.65 3.05
N PHE A 238 -10.40 12.61 3.76
CA PHE A 238 -10.75 12.39 5.16
C PHE A 238 -10.34 13.57 6.05
N SER A 239 -9.12 14.07 5.91
CA SER A 239 -8.61 15.19 6.70
C SER A 239 -9.37 16.48 6.43
N LYS A 240 -9.73 16.74 5.17
CA LYS A 240 -10.53 17.88 4.74
C LYS A 240 -11.96 17.80 5.29
N ALA A 241 -12.59 16.64 5.22
CA ALA A 241 -13.92 16.41 5.80
C ALA A 241 -13.91 16.58 7.32
N SER A 242 -12.85 16.09 7.98
CA SER A 242 -12.66 16.23 9.43
C SER A 242 -12.46 17.69 9.83
N LEU A 243 -11.63 18.43 9.11
CA LEU A 243 -11.43 19.88 9.33
C LEU A 243 -12.74 20.64 9.18
N LYS A 244 -13.50 20.36 8.12
CA LYS A 244 -14.82 20.97 7.90
C LYS A 244 -15.76 20.66 9.07
N MET A 245 -15.86 19.41 9.48
CA MET A 245 -16.67 19.01 10.63
C MET A 245 -16.33 19.81 11.89
N TYR A 246 -15.04 19.93 12.25
CA TYR A 246 -14.63 20.68 13.43
C TYR A 246 -14.93 22.18 13.31
N ASN A 247 -14.73 22.78 12.13
CA ASN A 247 -15.07 24.18 11.88
C ASN A 247 -16.59 24.43 11.99
N ASP A 248 -17.41 23.53 11.44
CA ASP A 248 -18.87 23.61 11.53
C ASP A 248 -19.32 23.54 13.00
N LEU A 249 -18.72 22.65 13.81
CA LEU A 249 -18.99 22.56 15.25
C LEU A 249 -18.57 23.81 16.03
N LEU A 250 -17.40 24.41 15.71
CA LEU A 250 -16.94 25.65 16.34
C LEU A 250 -17.86 26.83 16.02
N SER A 251 -18.29 26.94 14.77
CA SER A 251 -19.20 28.02 14.34
C SER A 251 -20.54 27.96 15.10
N TYR A 252 -21.01 26.76 15.46
CA TYR A 252 -22.20 26.61 16.29
C TYR A 252 -21.97 27.12 17.73
N GLY A 253 -20.81 26.79 18.32
CA GLY A 253 -20.43 27.27 19.66
C GLY A 253 -20.40 28.80 19.74
N GLU A 254 -19.75 29.47 18.78
CA GLU A 254 -19.67 30.93 18.74
C GLU A 254 -21.04 31.61 18.57
N ASN A 255 -21.93 30.99 17.78
CA ASN A 255 -23.28 31.52 17.56
C ASN A 255 -24.17 31.31 18.80
N ALA A 256 -24.01 30.19 19.52
CA ALA A 256 -24.72 29.92 20.77
C ALA A 256 -24.28 30.87 21.90
N GLU A 257 -22.98 31.18 22.02
CA GLU A 257 -22.47 32.17 22.98
C GLU A 257 -22.98 33.58 22.68
N ARG A 258 -23.01 33.99 21.41
CA ARG A 258 -23.60 35.29 21.01
C ARG A 258 -25.09 35.38 21.32
N ALA A 259 -25.86 34.32 21.07
CA ALA A 259 -27.29 34.28 21.39
C ALA A 259 -27.56 34.31 22.91
N GLY A 260 -26.73 33.63 23.70
CA GLY A 260 -26.77 33.68 25.17
C GLY A 260 -26.48 35.08 25.72
N ASN A 261 -25.49 35.77 25.16
CA ASN A 261 -25.10 37.13 25.57
C ASN A 261 -26.15 38.20 25.20
N LEU A 262 -26.86 38.05 24.08
CA LEU A 262 -27.97 38.96 23.72
C LEU A 262 -29.16 38.85 24.69
N SER A 263 -29.43 37.65 25.24
CA SER A 263 -30.58 37.42 26.13
C SER A 263 -30.45 38.07 27.51
N TYR A 264 -29.24 38.48 27.92
CA TYR A 264 -28.98 39.04 29.25
C TYR A 264 -28.97 40.58 29.29
N ILE A 265 -28.91 41.26 28.14
CA ILE A 265 -28.67 42.72 28.06
C ILE A 265 -29.96 43.54 27.84
N GLU A 266 -31.06 42.92 27.41
CA GLU A 266 -32.31 43.66 27.08
C GLU A 266 -33.29 43.82 28.26
N GLY A 267 -32.83 43.63 29.50
CA GLY A 267 -33.65 43.68 30.71
C GLY A 267 -33.55 44.94 31.57
N THR A 268 -32.80 45.97 31.15
CA THR A 268 -32.59 47.15 32.00
C THR A 268 -32.68 48.45 31.21
N GLN A 269 -33.90 48.82 30.80
CA GLN A 269 -34.20 50.20 30.47
C GLN A 269 -35.57 50.65 31.01
N VAL A 270 -35.48 51.69 31.85
CA VAL A 270 -36.46 52.74 32.17
C VAL A 270 -37.58 52.38 33.15
N GLU A 271 -37.43 52.86 34.38
CA GLU A 271 -38.47 53.70 35.01
C GLU A 271 -37.81 54.93 35.65
N GLU A 272 -37.77 56.01 34.87
CA GLU A 272 -37.75 57.38 35.36
C GLU A 272 -39.21 57.88 35.37
N ASN A 273 -39.71 58.28 36.53
CA ASN A 273 -40.83 59.20 36.83
C ASN A 273 -41.35 58.86 38.24
N GLY A 274 -41.54 59.75 39.22
CA GLY A 274 -41.73 61.19 39.18
C GLY A 274 -43.00 61.53 39.96
N GLY A 275 -42.87 62.21 41.10
CA GLY A 275 -43.96 62.80 41.91
C GLY A 275 -44.75 61.81 42.78
N GLN A 276 -45.11 62.10 44.03
CA GLN A 276 -45.26 63.38 44.73
C GLN A 276 -45.12 63.13 46.25
#